data_AF-A0A1G2KQB2-F1
#
_entry.id   AF-A0A1G2KQB2-F1
#
_cell.length_a   1.000
_cell.length_b   1.000
_cell.length_c   1.000
_cell.angle_alpha   90.00
_cell.angle_beta   90.00
_cell.angle_gamma   90.00
#
_symmetry.space_group_name_H-M   'P 1'
#
loop_
_entity.id
_entity.type
_entity.pdbx_description
1 polymer ?
#
loop_
_entity_poly.entity_id
_entity_poly.type
_entity_poly.pdbx_seq_one_letter_code
_entity_poly.pdbx_strand_id
1 'polypeptide(L)' 'MKKEQILYIITRDDIKNVSSEMNISVSEKDFTFIKDKVGNFIGDKWHDAIEYALWELEESKKK' A
#
# COMPACT_ATOMS: atom_id res chain seq x y z
N MET A 1 -14.92 -18.69 18.71
CA MET A 1 -13.62 -18.03 18.47
C MET A 1 -13.83 -16.53 18.56
N LYS A 2 -13.17 -15.83 19.48
CA LYS A 2 -13.16 -14.35 19.45
C LYS A 2 -12.39 -13.95 18.21
N LYS A 3 -13.01 -13.18 17.29
CA LYS A 3 -12.29 -12.57 16.18
C LYS A 3 -11.30 -11.60 16.80
N GLU A 4 -10.02 -11.94 16.75
CA GLU A 4 -8.98 -10.99 17.13
C GLU A 4 -9.10 -9.79 16.20
N GLN A 5 -9.30 -8.60 16.78
CA GLN A 5 -9.19 -7.36 16.03
C GLN A 5 -7.70 -7.11 15.83
N ILE A 6 -7.18 -7.51 14.68
CA ILE A 6 -5.80 -7.20 14.32
C ILE A 6 -5.78 -5.75 13.83
N LEU A 7 -5.18 -4.88 14.64
CA LEU A 7 -5.01 -3.46 14.32
C LEU A 7 -3.64 -3.27 13.67
N TYR A 8 -3.58 -3.30 12.33
CA TYR A 8 -2.37 -2.96 11.58
C TYR A 8 -2.34 -1.46 11.26
N ILE A 9 -1.24 -0.80 11.59
CA ILE A 9 -0.92 0.55 11.14
C ILE A 9 0.06 0.40 9.98
N ILE A 10 -0.35 0.79 8.78
CA ILE A 10 0.53 0.84 7.61
C ILE A 10 1.29 2.16 7.65
N THR A 11 2.61 2.07 7.72
CA THR A 11 3.51 3.22 7.76
C THR A 11 4.03 3.58 6.37
N ARG A 12 4.68 4.75 6.26
CA ARG A 12 5.37 5.13 5.02
C ARG A 12 6.55 4.22 4.71
N ASP A 13 7.18 3.65 5.74
CA ASP A 13 8.33 2.76 5.53
C ASP A 13 7.88 1.40 5.02
N ASP A 14 6.71 0.90 5.46
CA ASP A 14 6.10 -0.30 4.87
C ASP A 14 5.85 -0.11 3.36
N ILE A 15 5.30 1.04 2.99
CA ILE A 15 5.08 1.40 1.58
C ILE A 15 6.41 1.46 0.82
N LYS A 16 7.46 2.08 1.40
CA LYS A 16 8.78 2.17 0.75
C LYS A 16 9.45 0.80 0.61
N ASN A 17 9.29 -0.09 1.58
CA ASN A 17 9.86 -1.43 1.54
C ASN A 17 9.25 -2.22 0.37
N VAL A 18 7.92 -2.30 0.29
CA VAL A 18 7.23 -2.97 -0.82
C VAL A 18 7.53 -2.30 -2.15
N SER A 19 7.58 -0.96 -2.18
CA SER A 19 7.97 -0.19 -3.37
C SER A 19 9.37 -0.55 -3.86
N SER A 20 10.32 -0.76 -2.93
CA SER A 20 11.67 -1.18 -3.27
C SER A 20 11.71 -2.62 -3.78
N GLU A 21 10.90 -3.52 -3.22
CA GLU A 21 10.76 -4.91 -3.70
C GLU A 21 10.21 -4.96 -5.12
N MET A 22 9.23 -4.09 -5.44
CA MET A 22 8.63 -3.97 -6.75
C MET A 22 9.44 -3.11 -7.74
N ASN A 23 10.53 -2.49 -7.28
CA ASN A 23 11.34 -1.54 -8.06
C ASN A 23 10.52 -0.35 -8.63
N ILE A 24 9.51 0.10 -7.88
CA ILE A 24 8.68 1.26 -8.21
C ILE A 24 9.23 2.47 -7.45
N SER A 25 9.27 3.63 -8.10
CA SER A 25 9.66 4.89 -7.45
C SER A 25 8.43 5.64 -6.92
N VAL A 26 8.43 5.89 -5.61
CA VAL A 26 7.35 6.57 -4.88
C VAL A 26 7.86 7.88 -4.32
N SER A 27 7.11 8.95 -4.59
CA SER A 27 7.39 10.30 -4.11
C SER A 27 6.40 10.71 -3.01
N GLU A 28 6.68 11.81 -2.30
CA GLU A 28 5.80 12.26 -1.20
C GLU A 28 4.34 12.50 -1.62
N LYS A 29 4.11 12.98 -2.84
CA LYS A 29 2.77 13.20 -3.41
C LYS A 29 2.00 11.89 -3.68
N ASP A 30 2.71 10.78 -3.84
CA ASP A 30 2.11 9.49 -4.19
C ASP A 30 1.50 8.80 -2.95
N PHE A 31 1.93 9.17 -1.73
CA PHE A 31 1.41 8.57 -0.49
C PHE A 31 -0.08 8.82 -0.29
N THR A 32 -0.62 9.95 -0.74
CA THR A 32 -2.07 10.21 -0.66
C THR A 32 -2.85 9.22 -1.51
N PHE A 33 -2.40 8.98 -2.74
CA PHE A 33 -3.01 7.99 -3.64
C PHE A 33 -2.92 6.57 -3.06
N ILE A 34 -1.74 6.19 -2.56
CA ILE A 34 -1.51 4.86 -1.97
C ILE A 34 -2.40 4.68 -0.74
N LYS A 35 -2.49 5.69 0.13
CA LYS A 35 -3.36 5.65 1.31
C LYS A 35 -4.82 5.45 0.93
N ASP A 36 -5.33 6.14 -0.08
CA ASP A 36 -6.73 6.01 -0.51
C ASP A 36 -7.02 4.61 -1.09
N LYS A 37 -6.05 4.01 -1.78
CA LYS A 37 -6.16 2.64 -2.30
C LYS A 37 -6.07 1.57 -1.20
N VAL A 38 -5.08 1.71 -0.30
CA VAL A 38 -4.82 0.79 0.81
C VAL A 38 -5.88 0.87 1.90
N GLY A 39 -6.44 2.05 2.16
CA GLY A 39 -7.47 2.26 3.19
C GLY A 39 -8.75 1.44 2.98
N ASN A 40 -8.95 0.90 1.76
CA ASN A 40 -10.04 -0.02 1.45
C ASN A 40 -9.73 -1.49 1.79
N PHE A 41 -8.48 -1.82 2.10
CA PHE A 41 -8.05 -3.16 2.49
C PHE A 41 -7.89 -3.22 4.01
N ILE A 42 -8.82 -3.90 4.68
CA ILE A 42 -8.74 -4.20 6.13
C ILE A 42 -8.44 -5.69 6.28
N GLY A 43 -7.30 -6.04 6.89
CA GLY A 43 -6.97 -7.43 7.22
C GLY A 43 -5.48 -7.72 7.38
N ASP A 44 -5.15 -9.01 7.36
CA ASP A 44 -3.81 -9.61 7.39
C ASP A 44 -3.02 -9.44 6.09
N LYS A 45 -3.67 -9.01 5.01
CA LYS A 45 -3.10 -8.84 3.66
C LYS A 45 -2.62 -7.42 3.35
N TRP A 46 -1.99 -6.77 4.33
CA TRP A 46 -1.52 -5.39 4.15
C TRP A 46 -0.46 -5.27 3.07
N HIS A 47 0.39 -6.28 2.89
CA HIS A 47 1.44 -6.29 1.85
C HIS A 47 0.80 -6.33 0.45
N ASP A 48 -0.09 -7.29 0.18
CA ASP A 48 -0.88 -7.36 -1.07
C ASP A 48 -1.62 -6.04 -1.39
N ALA A 49 -2.14 -5.37 -0.36
CA ALA A 49 -2.84 -4.10 -0.52
C ALA A 49 -1.90 -2.97 -0.98
N ILE A 50 -0.68 -2.93 -0.44
CA ILE A 50 0.35 -1.98 -0.87
C ILE A 50 0.81 -2.31 -2.29
N GLU A 51 1.04 -3.58 -2.61
CA GLU A 51 1.40 -4.00 -3.98
C GLU A 51 0.36 -3.53 -5.00
N TYR A 52 -0.92 -3.77 -4.73
CA TYR A 52 -2.01 -3.34 -5.59
C TYR A 52 -2.02 -1.81 -5.78
N ALA A 53 -1.84 -1.05 -4.70
CA ALA A 53 -1.82 0.40 -4.76
C ALA A 53 -0.62 0.93 -5.56
N LEU A 54 0.54 0.29 -5.45
CA LEU A 54 1.74 0.65 -6.20
C LEU A 54 1.61 0.33 -7.69
N TRP A 55 1.01 -0.82 -8.02
CA TRP A 55 0.74 -1.20 -9.41
C TRP A 55 -0.23 -0.21 -10.09
N GLU A 56 -1.33 0.14 -9.42
CA GLU A 56 -2.28 1.15 -9.92
C GLU A 56 -1.62 2.53 -10.10
N LEU A 57 -0.72 2.91 -9.18
CA LEU A 57 0.05 4.15 -9.30
C LEU A 57 0.93 4.13 -10.55
N GLU A 58 1.66 3.04 -10.80
CA GLU A 58 2.52 2.90 -11.97
C GLU A 58 1.71 2.92 -13.29
N GLU A 59 0.58 2.21 -13.34
CA GLU A 59 -0.33 2.25 -14.49
C GLU A 59 -0.91 3.65 -14.73
N SER A 60 -1.22 4.39 -13.66
CA SER A 60 -1.69 5.79 -13.78
C SER A 60 -0.65 6.74 -14.36
N LYS A 61 0.65 6.46 -14.17
CA LYS A 61 1.77 7.27 -14.69
C LYS A 61 2.04 7.00 -16.18
N LYS A 62 1.56 5.89 -16.74
CA LYS A 62 1.73 5.49 -18.14
C LYS A 62 0.67 6.08 -19.07
N LYS A 63 -0.43 6.61 -18.52
CA LYS A 63 -1.50 7.30 -19.27
C LYS A 63 -1.22 8.79 -19.38
#